data_AF-A0A317SHI1-F1
#
_entry.id   AF-A0A317SHI1-F1
#
_cell.length_a   1.000
_cell.length_b   1.000
_cell.length_c   1.000
_cell.angle_alpha   90.00
_cell.angle_beta   90.00
_cell.angle_gamma   90.00
#
_symmetry.space_group_name_H-M   'P 1'
#
loop_
_entity.id
_entity.type
_entity.pdbx_description
1 polymer ?
#
loop_
_entity_poly.entity_id
_entity_poly.type
_entity_poly.pdbx_seq_one_letter_code
_entity_poly.pdbx_strand_id
1 'polypeptide(L)'
;DLTLNIYTASQLLDKPPLLANMTAYSSRQLSLSPINELSVPSTAPRSVLYLVIQAKADYYTHEKHRMETPDPVEVEIILDPFILNVLPESLLPIVITIVLIALSAFWASGRVYNALRNIASLDQSRGDKKTR
;
A
#
# COMPACT_ATOMS: atom_id res chain seq x y z
N ASP A 1 -22.25 -2.09 -4.73
CA ASP A 1 -21.59 -0.82 -5.12
C ASP A 1 -20.71 -0.24 -4.00
N LEU A 2 -19.52 0.29 -4.35
CA LEU A 2 -18.56 0.91 -3.41
C LEU A 2 -18.08 2.24 -4.01
N THR A 3 -18.29 3.35 -3.29
CA THR A 3 -17.85 4.68 -3.72
C THR A 3 -16.96 5.35 -2.67
N LEU A 4 -15.92 6.03 -3.16
CA LEU A 4 -14.88 6.70 -2.38
C LEU A 4 -14.76 8.14 -2.85
N ASN A 5 -15.04 9.10 -1.97
CA ASN A 5 -14.97 10.52 -2.29
C ASN A 5 -14.00 11.24 -1.33
N ILE A 6 -13.11 12.05 -1.89
CA ILE A 6 -12.13 12.83 -1.14
C ILE A 6 -12.58 14.29 -1.12
N TYR A 7 -12.56 14.90 0.07
CA TYR A 7 -12.94 16.30 0.28
C TYR A 7 -11.84 17.06 1.00
N THR A 8 -11.64 18.32 0.60
CA THR A 8 -10.89 19.28 1.41
C THR A 8 -11.77 19.82 2.55
N ALA A 9 -11.15 20.44 3.56
CA ALA A 9 -11.87 21.08 4.66
C ALA A 9 -12.92 22.09 4.18
N SER A 10 -12.61 22.89 3.16
CA SER A 10 -13.54 23.86 2.57
C SER A 10 -14.72 23.17 1.87
N GLN A 11 -14.47 22.16 1.04
CA GLN A 11 -15.50 21.44 0.31
C GLN A 11 -16.45 20.65 1.22
N LEU A 12 -15.97 20.21 2.39
CA LEU A 12 -16.77 19.51 3.38
C LEU A 12 -17.70 20.48 4.12
N LEU A 13 -17.22 21.69 4.42
CA LEU A 13 -18.01 22.76 5.06
C LEU A 13 -19.22 23.16 4.21
N ASP A 14 -19.08 23.09 2.89
CA ASP A 14 -20.15 23.36 1.92
C ASP A 14 -21.19 22.22 1.82
N LYS A 15 -21.01 21.10 2.54
CA LYS A 15 -21.93 19.95 2.56
C LYS A 15 -22.50 19.68 3.97
N PRO A 16 -23.62 20.33 4.33
CA PRO A 16 -24.26 20.20 5.64
C PRO A 16 -24.49 18.75 6.14
N PRO A 17 -24.96 17.78 5.33
CA PRO A 17 -25.22 16.44 5.83
C PRO A 17 -23.95 15.67 6.21
N LEU A 18 -22.83 15.90 5.53
CA LEU A 18 -21.55 15.27 5.87
C LEU A 18 -20.98 15.86 7.17
N LEU A 19 -21.13 17.18 7.33
CA LEU A 19 -20.69 17.88 8.53
C LEU A 19 -21.46 17.42 9.78
N ALA A 20 -22.77 17.16 9.66
CA ALA A 20 -23.59 16.61 10.73
C ALA A 20 -23.11 15.22 11.19
N ASN A 21 -22.73 14.34 10.26
CA ASN A 21 -22.18 13.02 10.60
C ASN A 21 -20.83 13.14 11.30
N MET A 22 -19.96 14.05 10.86
CA MET A 22 -18.66 14.30 11.49
C MET A 22 -18.83 14.84 12.91
N THR A 23 -19.73 15.79 13.14
CA THR A 23 -19.98 16.35 14.47
C THR A 23 -20.64 15.32 15.40
N ALA A 24 -21.55 14.49 14.89
CA ALA A 24 -22.13 13.38 15.62
C ALA A 24 -21.09 12.32 16.02
N TYR A 25 -20.11 12.05 15.15
CA TYR A 25 -19.01 11.14 15.45
C TYR A 25 -18.03 11.75 16.47
N SER A 26 -17.63 13.00 16.27
CA SER A 26 -16.70 13.72 17.15
C SER A 26 -17.26 13.83 18.58
N SER A 27 -18.54 14.13 18.75
CA SER A 27 -19.17 14.20 20.07
C SER A 27 -19.18 12.85 20.81
N ARG A 28 -19.38 11.74 20.08
CA ARG A 28 -19.23 10.38 20.63
C ARG A 28 -17.78 10.08 21.03
N GLN A 29 -16.82 10.44 20.19
CA GLN A 29 -15.39 10.22 20.46
C GLN A 29 -14.90 11.02 21.68
N LEU A 30 -15.28 12.29 21.78
CA LEU A 30 -14.96 13.18 22.90
C LEU A 30 -15.54 12.67 24.23
N SER A 31 -16.68 11.98 24.18
CA SER A 31 -17.29 11.36 25.36
C SER A 31 -16.53 10.10 25.84
N LEU A 32 -15.67 9.52 24.99
CA LEU A 32 -14.96 8.27 25.24
C LEU A 32 -13.45 8.46 25.51
N SER A 33 -12.87 9.61 25.16
CA SER A 33 -11.42 9.84 25.29
C SER A 33 -11.02 10.37 26.68
N PRO A 34 -10.09 9.69 27.39
CA PRO A 34 -9.36 10.27 28.51
C PRO A 34 -8.49 11.43 28.01
N ILE A 35 -8.46 12.53 28.76
CA ILE A 35 -7.88 13.85 28.41
C ILE A 35 -6.39 13.84 28.02
N ASN A 36 -5.68 12.72 28.15
CA ASN A 36 -4.22 12.63 27.98
C ASN A 36 -3.70 12.48 26.54
N GLU A 37 -4.55 12.23 25.53
CA GLU A 37 -4.09 12.03 24.14
C GLU A 37 -4.23 13.25 23.23
N LEU A 38 -4.71 14.39 23.75
CA LEU A 38 -4.75 15.61 22.94
C LEU A 38 -3.35 16.22 22.81
N SER A 39 -2.86 16.24 21.57
CA SER A 39 -1.84 17.13 21.01
C SER A 39 -0.36 16.80 21.26
N VAL A 40 0.19 15.90 20.43
CA VAL A 40 1.55 16.11 19.91
C VAL A 40 1.43 16.92 18.62
N PRO A 41 1.75 18.23 18.60
CA PRO A 41 1.74 19.01 17.38
C PRO A 41 2.82 18.48 16.45
N SER A 42 2.41 17.88 15.33
CA SER A 42 3.36 17.52 14.29
C SER A 42 3.70 18.76 13.45
N THR A 43 4.96 19.16 13.50
CA THR A 43 5.52 20.37 12.88
C THR A 43 5.52 20.37 11.33
N ALA A 44 5.04 19.30 10.68
CA ALA A 44 4.98 19.24 9.22
C ALA A 44 3.69 19.86 8.68
N PRO A 45 3.72 20.67 7.60
CA PRO A 45 2.51 21.12 6.92
C PRO A 45 1.80 19.89 6.34
N ARG A 46 0.74 19.44 6.99
CA ARG A 46 -0.09 18.32 6.54
C ARG A 46 -1.36 18.88 5.91
N SER A 47 -1.59 18.55 4.64
CA SER A 47 -2.89 18.74 4.01
C SER A 47 -3.89 17.78 4.65
N VAL A 48 -4.87 18.33 5.38
CA VAL A 48 -5.96 17.53 5.95
C VAL A 48 -6.98 17.26 4.84
N LEU A 49 -7.10 15.99 4.45
CA LEU A 49 -8.11 15.48 3.53
C LEU A 49 -9.10 14.62 4.31
N TYR A 50 -10.37 14.69 3.90
CA TYR A 50 -11.45 13.90 4.47
C TYR A 50 -11.93 12.87 3.46
N LEU A 51 -12.08 11.62 3.89
CA LEU A 51 -12.55 10.52 3.06
C LEU A 51 -13.97 10.15 3.45
N VAL A 52 -14.87 10.10 2.46
CA VAL A 52 -16.23 9.59 2.60
C VAL A 52 -16.35 8.29 1.84
N ILE A 53 -16.73 7.23 2.54
CA ILE A 53 -16.93 5.89 1.99
C ILE A 53 -18.41 5.56 2.04
N GLN A 54 -18.95 5.05 0.94
CA GLN A 54 -20.29 4.48 0.91
C GLN A 54 -20.20 3.11 0.26
N ALA A 55 -20.65 2.08 0.98
CA ALA A 55 -20.70 0.72 0.50
C ALA A 55 -22.13 0.18 0.62
N LYS A 56 -22.54 -0.52 -0.43
CA LYS A 56 -23.84 -1.19 -0.54
C LYS A 56 -23.62 -2.57 -1.13
N ALA A 57 -24.15 -3.60 -0.48
CA ALA A 57 -24.22 -4.93 -1.09
C ALA A 57 -25.32 -4.97 -2.15
N ASP A 58 -25.03 -5.62 -3.27
CA ASP A 58 -26.03 -5.97 -4.27
C ASP A 58 -26.44 -7.43 -4.04
N TYR A 59 -27.58 -7.63 -3.36
CA TYR A 59 -28.12 -8.96 -3.10
C TYR A 59 -28.92 -9.46 -4.31
N TYR A 60 -28.65 -10.68 -4.75
CA TYR A 60 -29.54 -11.44 -5.62
C TYR A 60 -30.08 -12.62 -4.82
N THR A 61 -31.35 -12.53 -4.42
CA THR A 61 -32.01 -13.56 -3.63
C THR A 61 -33.49 -13.65 -4.01
N HIS A 62 -34.13 -14.77 -3.70
CA HIS A 62 -35.56 -14.97 -3.93
C HIS A 62 -36.42 -14.13 -2.98
N GLU A 63 -35.91 -13.80 -1.79
CA GLU A 63 -36.56 -12.86 -0.86
C GLU A 63 -36.39 -11.40 -1.33
N LYS A 64 -37.38 -10.88 -2.06
CA LYS A 64 -37.38 -9.52 -2.62
C LYS A 64 -37.09 -8.41 -1.57
N HIS A 65 -37.53 -8.61 -0.32
CA HIS A 65 -37.28 -7.67 0.78
C HIS A 65 -35.78 -7.44 1.06
N ARG A 66 -34.94 -8.47 0.96
CA ARG A 66 -33.47 -8.35 1.15
C ARG A 66 -32.79 -7.62 -0.01
N MET A 67 -33.42 -7.59 -1.18
CA MET A 67 -32.92 -6.80 -2.32
C MET A 67 -33.32 -5.33 -2.19
N GLU A 68 -34.50 -5.05 -1.63
CA GLU A 68 -35.01 -3.69 -1.41
C GLU A 68 -34.25 -2.97 -0.28
N THR A 69 -33.86 -3.69 0.77
CA THR A 69 -33.13 -3.14 1.93
C THR A 69 -31.89 -3.99 2.23
N PRO A 70 -30.76 -3.75 1.55
CA PRO A 70 -29.55 -4.53 1.76
C PRO A 70 -28.96 -4.28 3.16
N ASP A 71 -28.51 -5.36 3.80
CA ASP A 71 -27.76 -5.26 5.06
C ASP A 71 -26.45 -4.46 4.84
N PRO A 72 -26.01 -3.65 5.83
CA PRO A 72 -24.80 -2.86 5.74
C PRO A 72 -23.56 -3.75 5.59
N VAL A 73 -22.61 -3.32 4.76
CA VAL A 73 -21.38 -4.06 4.47
C VAL A 73 -20.22 -3.40 5.21
N GLU A 74 -19.43 -4.20 5.91
CA GLU A 74 -18.18 -3.75 6.52
C GLU A 74 -17.12 -3.54 5.44
N VAL A 75 -16.44 -2.39 5.49
CA VAL A 75 -15.35 -2.05 4.56
C VAL A 75 -14.08 -1.90 5.36
N GLU A 76 -13.05 -2.67 4.98
CA GLU A 76 -11.70 -2.53 5.49
C GLU A 76 -10.92 -1.57 4.59
N ILE A 77 -10.26 -0.57 5.17
CA ILE A 77 -9.51 0.46 4.43
C ILE A 77 -8.10 0.52 4.97
N ILE A 78 -7.12 0.40 4.06
CA ILE A 78 -5.69 0.44 4.35
C ILE A 78 -5.13 1.76 3.82
N LEU A 79 -4.73 2.67 4.71
CA LEU A 79 -4.07 3.93 4.33
C LEU A 79 -2.56 3.76 4.44
N ASP A 80 -1.94 3.20 3.40
CA ASP A 80 -0.49 3.04 3.37
C ASP A 80 0.21 4.36 3.01
N PRO A 81 1.13 4.87 3.84
CA PRO A 81 1.96 6.02 3.50
C PRO A 81 2.84 5.72 2.28
N PHE A 82 3.00 6.69 1.39
CA PHE A 82 3.90 6.56 0.23
C PHE A 82 5.29 7.11 0.54
N ILE A 83 6.32 6.32 0.27
CA ILE A 83 7.73 6.74 0.30
C ILE A 83 8.08 7.35 -1.06
N LEU A 84 8.66 8.55 -1.05
CA LEU A 84 9.08 9.31 -2.23
C LEU A 84 7.96 9.53 -3.27
N ASN A 85 6.70 9.38 -2.89
CA ASN A 85 5.53 9.44 -3.79
C ASN A 85 5.57 8.39 -4.93
N VAL A 86 6.32 7.30 -4.76
CA VAL A 86 6.45 6.23 -5.77
C VAL A 86 5.95 4.88 -5.25
N LEU A 87 6.33 4.49 -4.03
CA LEU A 87 5.98 3.18 -3.48
C LEU A 87 5.32 3.30 -2.11
N PRO A 88 4.30 2.47 -1.81
CA PRO A 88 3.76 2.36 -0.46
C PRO A 88 4.82 1.80 0.50
N GLU A 89 4.85 2.31 1.73
CA GLU A 89 5.82 1.97 2.76
C GLU A 89 5.83 0.47 3.10
N SER A 90 4.65 -0.16 3.08
CA SER A 90 4.48 -1.60 3.28
C SER A 90 5.23 -2.46 2.26
N LEU A 91 5.55 -1.91 1.08
CA LEU A 91 6.24 -2.61 0.00
C LEU A 91 7.77 -2.53 0.13
N LEU A 92 8.29 -1.68 1.02
CA LEU A 92 9.72 -1.55 1.29
C LEU A 92 10.43 -2.89 1.55
N PRO A 93 9.95 -3.81 2.43
CA PRO A 93 10.60 -5.10 2.64
C PRO A 93 10.64 -5.98 1.38
N ILE A 94 9.64 -5.86 0.52
CA ILE A 94 9.58 -6.60 -0.75
C ILE A 94 10.66 -6.07 -1.71
N VAL A 95 10.78 -4.74 -1.85
CA VAL A 95 11.82 -4.11 -2.68
C VAL A 95 13.22 -4.54 -2.22
N ILE A 96 13.48 -4.48 -0.92
CA ILE A 96 14.77 -4.89 -0.34
C ILE A 96 15.10 -6.34 -0.69
N THR A 97 14.11 -7.23 -0.56
CA THR A 97 14.26 -8.65 -0.88
C THR A 97 14.60 -8.86 -2.35
N ILE A 98 13.88 -8.19 -3.25
CA ILE A 98 14.13 -8.28 -4.71
C ILE A 98 15.54 -7.80 -5.04
N VAL A 99 15.98 -6.68 -4.47
CA VAL A 99 17.34 -6.15 -4.69
C VAL A 99 18.41 -7.14 -4.20
N LEU A 100 18.22 -7.73 -3.02
CA LEU A 100 19.16 -8.69 -2.46
C LEU A 100 19.25 -9.95 -3.33
N ILE A 101 18.10 -10.47 -3.78
CA ILE A 101 18.05 -11.60 -4.72
C ILE A 101 18.73 -11.24 -6.04
N ALA A 102 18.46 -10.08 -6.61
CA ALA A 102 19.08 -9.64 -7.86
C ALA A 102 20.61 -9.55 -7.76
N LEU A 103 21.14 -8.98 -6.67
CA LEU A 103 22.58 -8.88 -6.44
C LEU A 103 23.24 -10.26 -6.27
N SER A 104 22.59 -11.15 -5.50
CA SER A 104 23.10 -12.50 -5.30
C SER A 104 23.12 -13.31 -6.60
N ALA A 105 22.06 -13.22 -7.41
CA ALA A 105 21.97 -13.86 -8.71
C ALA A 105 23.01 -13.29 -9.70
N PHE A 106 23.18 -11.97 -9.74
CA PHE A 106 24.20 -11.32 -10.56
C PHE A 106 25.61 -11.81 -10.21
N TRP A 107 25.92 -11.88 -8.92
CA TRP A 107 27.22 -12.34 -8.45
C TRP A 107 27.46 -13.83 -8.73
N ALA A 108 26.44 -14.67 -8.52
CA ALA A 108 26.49 -16.09 -8.86
C ALA A 108 26.70 -16.30 -10.38
N SER A 109 26.00 -15.54 -11.21
CA SER A 109 26.17 -15.56 -12.66
C SER A 109 27.60 -15.21 -13.07
N GLY A 110 28.17 -14.14 -12.51
CA GLY A 110 29.57 -13.76 -12.76
C GLY A 110 30.58 -14.85 -12.36
N ARG A 111 30.35 -15.52 -11.23
CA ARG A 111 31.18 -16.66 -10.78
C ARG A 111 31.14 -17.81 -11.79
N VAL A 112 29.95 -18.20 -12.24
CA VAL A 112 29.77 -19.28 -13.21
C VAL A 112 30.41 -18.92 -14.56
N TYR A 113 30.18 -17.69 -15.04
CA TYR A 113 30.77 -17.19 -16.27
C TYR A 113 32.31 -17.22 -16.24
N ASN A 114 32.92 -16.75 -15.16
CA ASN A 114 34.37 -16.76 -15.01
C ASN A 114 34.94 -18.19 -14.89
N ALA A 115 34.23 -19.10 -14.20
CA ALA A 115 34.64 -20.50 -14.10
C ALA A 115 34.64 -21.19 -15.49
N LEU A 116 33.58 -20.99 -16.28
CA LEU A 116 33.49 -21.49 -17.65
C LEU A 116 34.61 -20.94 -18.52
N ARG A 117 34.87 -19.62 -18.44
CA ARG A 117 35.94 -18.98 -19.21
C ARG A 117 37.33 -19.51 -18.87
N ASN A 118 37.59 -19.78 -17.59
CA ASN A 118 38.85 -20.37 -17.14
C ASN A 118 39.04 -21.80 -17.65
N ILE A 119 37.97 -22.62 -17.64
CA ILE A 119 38.03 -24.00 -18.18
C ILE A 119 38.32 -23.97 -19.69
N ALA A 120 37.64 -23.08 -20.43
CA ALA A 120 37.84 -22.93 -21.86
C ALA A 120 39.28 -22.48 -22.22
N SER A 121 39.86 -21.54 -21.45
CA SER A 121 41.24 -21.09 -21.69
C SER A 121 42.30 -22.14 -21.31
N LEU A 122 42.04 -22.93 -20.27
CA LEU A 122 42.87 -24.08 -19.87
C LEU A 122 42.91 -25.17 -20.97
N ASP A 123 41.77 -25.45 -21.60
CA ASP A 123 41.68 -26.43 -22.69
C ASP A 123 42.46 -25.97 -23.93
N GLN A 124 42.33 -24.69 -24.30
CA GLN A 124 43.06 -24.10 -25.42
C GLN A 124 44.59 -24.11 -25.21
N SER A 125 45.06 -23.84 -23.99
CA SER A 125 46.49 -23.90 -23.65
C SER A 125 47.06 -25.32 -23.67
N ARG A 126 46.26 -26.34 -23.36
CA ARG A 126 46.66 -27.75 -23.47
C ARG A 126 46.72 -28.25 -24.92
N GLY A 127 45.80 -27.81 -25.77
CA GLY A 127 45.79 -28.14 -27.21
C GLY A 127 47.04 -27.63 -27.92
N ASP A 128 47.42 -26.37 -27.66
CA ASP A 128 48.57 -25.71 -28.29
C ASP A 128 49.93 -26.35 -27.92
N LYS A 129 50.06 -26.87 -26.69
CA LYS A 129 51.26 -27.61 -26.25
C LYS A 129 51.42 -29.00 -26.87
N LYS A 130 50.37 -29.59 -27.44
CA LYS A 130 50.42 -30.95 -28.02
C LYS A 130 50.76 -30.94 -29.52
N THR A 131 50.64 -29.78 -30.17
CA THR A 131 50.93 -29.57 -31.59
C THR A 131 52.35 -29.07 -31.89
N ARG A 132 53.17 -28.88 -30.86
CA ARG A 132 54.59 -28.48 -30.96
C ARG A 132 55.49 -29.58 -30.38
#